data_AF-A0A829GS73-F1
#
_entry.id   AF-A0A829GS73-F1
#
_cell.length_a   1.000
_cell.length_b   1.000
_cell.length_c   1.000
_cell.angle_alpha   90.00
_cell.angle_beta   90.00
_cell.angle_gamma   90.00
#
_symmetry.space_group_name_H-M   'P 1'
#
loop_
_entity.id
_entity.type
_entity.pdbx_description
1 polymer ?
#
loop_
_entity_poly.entity_id
_entity_poly.type
_entity_poly.pdbx_seq_one_letter_code
_entity_poly.pdbx_strand_id
1 'polypeptide(L)'
;MLNFVKGAIIGIALVIPGLSGSIFAVVVGLYDRLLNAVNHFRDDPKKNMRFLTPIGLGAVIGILLSTKAVLVVTTRWPLPSYGFFI
;
A
#
# COMPACT_ATOMS: atom_id res chain seq x y z
N MET A 1 -10.65 11.31 -0.66
CA MET A 1 -9.61 11.41 0.39
C MET A 1 -9.47 10.11 1.19
N LEU A 2 -10.54 9.51 1.73
CA LEU A 2 -10.42 8.27 2.51
C LEU A 2 -9.74 7.11 1.75
N ASN A 3 -10.06 6.91 0.47
CA ASN A 3 -9.44 5.87 -0.37
C ASN A 3 -7.93 6.09 -0.59
N PHE A 4 -7.48 7.34 -0.57
CA PHE A 4 -6.05 7.66 -0.69
C PHE A 4 -5.30 7.24 0.58
N VAL A 5 -5.84 7.55 1.76
CA VAL A 5 -5.25 7.14 3.03
C VAL A 5 -5.22 5.60 3.13
N LYS A 6 -6.31 4.94 2.74
CA LYS A 6 -6.36 3.47 2.68
C LYS A 6 -5.30 2.90 1.72
N GLY A 7 -5.14 3.52 0.54
CA GLY A 7 -4.07 3.18 -0.39
C GLY A 7 -2.68 3.34 0.22
N ALA A 8 -2.45 4.44 0.93
CA ALA A 8 -1.17 4.68 1.61
C ALA A 8 -0.88 3.62 2.68
N ILE A 9 -1.86 3.22 3.48
CA ILE A 9 -1.71 2.14 4.46
C ILE A 9 -1.33 0.82 3.78
N ILE A 10 -1.99 0.47 2.66
CA ILE A 10 -1.64 -0.72 1.87
C ILE A 10 -0.20 -0.59 1.34
N GLY A 11 0.18 0.59 0.84
CA GLY A 11 1.54 0.88 0.37
C GLY A 11 2.61 0.74 1.46
N ILE A 12 2.32 1.19 2.68
CA ILE A 12 3.21 1.03 3.84
C ILE A 12 3.41 -0.47 4.15
N ALA A 13 2.32 -1.24 4.16
CA ALA A 13 2.37 -2.67 4.47
C ALA A 13 3.19 -3.47 3.44
N LEU A 14 3.22 -3.06 2.17
CA LEU A 14 4.01 -3.70 1.11
C LEU A 14 5.53 -3.55 1.30
N VAL A 15 5.99 -2.55 2.04
CA VAL A 15 7.43 -2.29 2.26
C VAL A 15 8.00 -3.13 3.41
N ILE A 16 7.15 -3.49 4.38
CA ILE A 16 7.60 -4.22 5.57
C ILE A 16 7.66 -5.72 5.24
N PRO A 17 8.84 -6.37 5.35
CA PRO A 17 8.95 -7.79 5.06
C PRO A 17 8.12 -8.62 6.04
N GLY A 18 7.50 -9.68 5.52
CA GLY A 18 6.58 -10.53 6.29
C GLY A 18 5.15 -10.01 6.38
N LEU A 19 4.85 -8.79 5.92
CA LEU A 19 3.48 -8.29 5.82
C LEU A 19 2.88 -8.55 4.42
N SER A 20 1.64 -9.02 4.40
CA SER A 20 0.90 -9.27 3.16
C SER A 20 0.02 -8.08 2.78
N GLY A 21 0.28 -7.47 1.62
CA GLY A 21 -0.50 -6.33 1.12
C GLY A 21 -1.98 -6.65 0.89
N SER A 22 -2.32 -7.89 0.53
CA SER A 22 -3.72 -8.31 0.34
C SER A 22 -4.48 -8.41 1.66
N ILE A 23 -3.83 -8.85 2.74
CA ILE A 23 -4.43 -8.86 4.10
C ILE A 23 -4.74 -7.44 4.55
N PHE A 24 -3.81 -6.50 4.34
CA PHE A 24 -4.06 -5.10 4.68
C PHE A 24 -5.20 -4.50 3.86
N ALA A 25 -5.33 -4.86 2.58
CA ALA A 25 -6.47 -4.47 1.77
C ALA A 25 -7.82 -5.01 2.33
N VAL A 26 -7.82 -6.21 2.93
CA VAL A 26 -9.00 -6.75 3.64
C VAL A 26 -9.28 -5.96 4.91
N VAL A 27 -8.26 -5.70 5.74
CA VAL A 27 -8.38 -4.95 7.00
C VAL A 27 -8.93 -3.54 6.78
N VAL A 28 -8.50 -2.85 5.72
CA VAL A 28 -9.03 -1.52 5.39
C VAL A 28 -10.38 -1.57 4.66
N GLY A 29 -10.95 -2.76 4.45
CA GLY A 29 -12.24 -2.99 3.80
C GLY A 29 -12.25 -2.60 2.31
N LEU A 30 -11.11 -2.73 1.64
CA LEU A 30 -10.94 -2.34 0.23
C LEU A 30 -10.76 -3.54 -0.71
N TYR A 31 -10.46 -4.72 -0.17
CA TYR A 31 -10.14 -5.93 -0.92
C TYR A 31 -11.17 -6.27 -2.00
N ASP A 32 -12.44 -6.46 -1.64
CA ASP A 32 -13.48 -6.84 -2.60
C ASP A 32 -13.71 -5.76 -3.66
N ARG A 33 -13.60 -4.48 -3.28
CA ARG A 33 -13.77 -3.35 -4.19
C ARG A 33 -12.61 -3.23 -5.17
N LEU A 34 -11.39 -3.49 -4.72
CA LEU A 34 -10.20 -3.53 -5.56
C LEU A 34 -10.28 -4.70 -6.55
N LEU A 35 -10.59 -5.90 -6.06
CA LEU A 35 -10.77 -7.09 -6.89
C LEU A 35 -11.86 -6.87 -7.95
N ASN A 36 -13.01 -6.35 -7.55
CA ASN A 36 -14.09 -6.06 -8.49
C ASN A 36 -13.71 -5.00 -9.52
N ALA A 37 -13.04 -3.92 -9.11
CA ALA A 37 -12.60 -2.86 -10.02
C ALA A 37 -11.53 -3.32 -11.02
N VAL A 38 -10.70 -4.31 -10.64
CA VAL A 38 -9.69 -4.91 -11.52
C VAL A 38 -10.32 -5.95 -12.46
N ASN A 39 -11.16 -6.85 -11.93
CA ASN A 39 -11.79 -7.91 -12.73
C ASN A 39 -12.78 -7.37 -13.77
N HIS A 40 -13.55 -6.34 -13.41
CA HIS A 40 -14.55 -5.69 -14.28
C HIS A 40 -14.01 -4.38 -14.87
N PHE A 41 -12.69 -4.23 -14.96
CA PHE A 41 -12.06 -2.99 -15.41
C PHE A 41 -12.56 -2.55 -16.79
N ARG A 42 -12.86 -3.50 -17.67
CA ARG A 42 -13.32 -3.27 -19.05
C ARG A 42 -14.80 -2.85 -19.16
N ASP A 43 -15.63 -3.19 -18.17
CA ASP A 43 -17.07 -2.92 -18.24
C ASP A 43 -17.37 -1.43 -18.07
N ASP A 44 -16.61 -0.75 -17.20
CA ASP A 44 -16.76 0.68 -16.97
C ASP A 44 -15.42 1.34 -16.59
N PRO A 45 -14.51 1.49 -17.57
CA PRO A 45 -13.12 1.88 -17.31
C PRO A 45 -13.01 3.27 -16.67
N LYS A 46 -13.90 4.20 -16.99
CA LYS A 46 -13.90 5.55 -16.38
C LYS A 46 -14.22 5.50 -14.89
N LYS A 47 -15.20 4.69 -14.49
CA LYS A 47 -15.61 4.55 -13.09
C LYS A 47 -14.54 3.82 -12.27
N ASN A 48 -14.02 2.72 -12.81
CA ASN A 48 -12.97 1.93 -12.16
C ASN A 48 -11.66 2.72 -12.04
N MET A 49 -11.28 3.48 -13.07
CA MET A 49 -10.11 4.36 -13.00
C MET A 49 -10.29 5.42 -11.90
N ARG A 50 -11.42 6.12 -11.85
CA ARG A 50 -11.69 7.12 -10.79
C ARG A 50 -11.62 6.54 -9.37
N PHE A 51 -11.95 5.26 -9.19
CA PHE A 51 -11.81 4.57 -7.91
C PHE A 51 -10.35 4.16 -7.62
N LEU A 52 -9.67 3.56 -8.61
CA LEU A 52 -8.32 3.02 -8.48
C LEU A 52 -7.25 4.11 -8.37
N THR A 53 -7.36 5.21 -9.12
CA THR A 53 -6.34 6.28 -9.14
C THR A 53 -5.99 6.82 -7.74
N PRO A 54 -6.95 7.26 -6.89
CA PRO A 54 -6.59 7.76 -5.56
C PRO A 54 -5.97 6.68 -4.67
N ILE A 55 -6.35 5.41 -4.84
CA ILE A 55 -5.78 4.30 -4.07
C ILE A 55 -4.35 4.03 -4.52
N GLY A 56 -4.13 3.96 -5.83
CA GLY A 56 -2.80 3.78 -6.43
C GLY A 56 -1.85 4.92 -6.07
N LEU A 57 -2.31 6.18 -6.16
CA LEU A 57 -1.53 7.35 -5.72
C LEU A 57 -1.19 7.28 -4.22
N GLY A 58 -2.16 6.89 -3.40
CA GLY A 58 -1.94 6.67 -1.97
C GLY A 58 -0.88 5.60 -1.74
N ALA A 59 -1.00 4.45 -2.40
CA ALA A 59 -0.07 3.34 -2.27
C ALA A 59 1.35 3.72 -2.69
N VAL A 60 1.52 4.42 -3.83
CA VAL A 60 2.83 4.91 -4.28
C VAL A 60 3.43 5.85 -3.23
N ILE A 61 2.67 6.80 -2.71
CA ILE A 61 3.15 7.72 -1.67
C ILE A 61 3.50 6.97 -0.38
N GLY A 62 2.66 6.02 0.04
CA GLY A 62 2.92 5.15 1.18
C GLY A 62 4.22 4.36 1.03
N ILE A 63 4.45 3.77 -0.15
CA ILE A 63 5.68 3.03 -0.46
C ILE A 63 6.89 3.95 -0.38
N LEU A 64 6.84 5.12 -1.03
CA LEU A 64 7.98 6.04 -1.06
C LEU A 64 8.32 6.56 0.34
N LEU A 65 7.31 6.94 1.13
CA LEU A 65 7.49 7.40 2.51
C LEU A 65 8.03 6.29 3.41
N SER A 66 7.46 5.09 3.33
CA SER A 66 7.94 3.95 4.12
C SER A 66 9.35 3.53 3.72
N THR A 67 9.67 3.51 2.43
CA THR A 67 11.02 3.18 1.95
C THR A 67 12.04 4.17 2.49
N LYS A 68 11.72 5.47 2.45
CA LYS A 68 12.55 6.52 3.05
C LYS A 68 12.70 6.32 4.56
N ALA A 69 11.61 5.98 5.26
CA ALA A 69 11.62 5.74 6.70
C ALA A 69 12.51 4.54 7.05
N VAL A 70 12.34 3.41 6.37
CA VAL A 70 13.18 2.21 6.54
C VAL A 70 14.64 2.54 6.27
N LEU A 71 14.93 3.28 5.19
CA LEU A 71 16.31 3.71 4.88
C LEU A 71 16.92 4.57 5.99
N VAL A 72 16.16 5.51 6.56
CA VAL A 72 16.63 6.35 7.66
C VAL A 72 16.89 5.51 8.92
N VAL A 73 16.02 4.56 9.23
CA VAL A 73 16.18 3.68 10.39
C VAL A 73 17.41 2.77 10.22
N THR A 74 17.57 2.16 9.04
CA THR A 74 18.70 1.25 8.78
C THR A 74 20.04 1.97 8.70
N THR A 75 20.08 3.21 8.19
CA THR A 75 21.32 4.00 8.12
C THR A 75 21.70 4.63 9.45
N ARG A 76 20.71 5.08 10.25
CA ARG A 76 20.98 5.74 11.52
C ARG A 76 21.25 4.72 12.63
N TRP A 77 20.47 3.65 12.70
CA TRP A 77 20.54 2.62 13.75
C TRP A 77 20.72 1.20 13.15
N PRO A 78 21.89 0.90 12.54
CA PRO A 78 22.09 -0.36 11.81
C PRO A 78 21.99 -1.61 12.71
N LEU A 79 22.58 -1.58 13.91
CA LEU A 79 22.60 -2.73 14.84
C LEU A 79 21.19 -3.26 15.20
N PRO A 80 20.24 -2.45 15.69
CA PRO A 80 18.89 -2.94 15.96
C PRO A 80 18.08 -3.23 14.69
N SER A 81 18.39 -2.57 13.58
CA SER A 81 17.72 -2.82 12.30
C SER A 81 17.99 -4.23 11.79
N TYR A 82 19.23 -4.72 11.93
CA TYR A 82 19.56 -6.10 11.55
C TYR A 82 18.71 -7.12 12.31
N GLY A 83 18.41 -6.89 13.59
CA GLY A 83 17.54 -7.79 14.35
C GLY A 83 16.05 -7.75 13.97
N PHE A 84 15.60 -6.72 13.24
CA PHE A 84 14.21 -6.57 12.79
C PHE A 84 13.99 -7.09 11.36
N PHE A 85 15.04 -7.10 10.53
CA PHE A 85 14.99 -7.43 9.11
C PHE A 85 15.69 -8.76 8.74
N ILE A 86 16.23 -9.47 9.72
CA ILE A 86 16.72 -10.87 9.62
C ILE A 86 15.69 -11.78 10.30
#